data_AF-R4LCS2-F1
#
_entry.id   AF-R4LCS2-F1
#
_cell.length_a   1.000
_cell.length_b   1.000
_cell.length_c   1.000
_cell.angle_alpha   90.00
_cell.angle_beta   90.00
_cell.angle_gamma   90.00
#
_symmetry.space_group_name_H-M   'P 1'
#
loop_
_entity.id
_entity.type
_entity.pdbx_description
1 polymer ?
#
loop_
_entity_poly.entity_id
_entity_poly.type
_entity_poly.pdbx_seq_one_letter_code
_entity_poly.pdbx_strand_id
1 'polypeptide(L)'
;MNNRTMIRLTETGHRAAAPGRMLGVRVTDRDGNALGTVDDLLVDADARRFRLISVEHGGVVGFGATPSFIPVEAVDAMSRHEIRVGHSSAQVADAPLYDASMMGAGEFCESLYGYYGLRPAA
;
A
#
# COMPACT_ATOMS: atom_id res chain seq x y z
N MET A 1 17.56 -13.29 -9.89
CA MET A 1 16.64 -12.34 -9.24
C MET A 1 15.45 -12.17 -10.16
N ASN A 2 14.24 -12.53 -9.71
CA ASN A 2 13.03 -12.24 -10.48
C ASN A 2 12.75 -10.75 -10.31
N ASN A 3 13.06 -9.95 -11.33
CA ASN A 3 12.78 -8.53 -11.32
C ASN A 3 11.27 -8.35 -11.54
N ARG A 4 10.52 -8.14 -10.45
CA ARG A 4 9.06 -7.99 -10.51
C ARG A 4 8.71 -6.60 -11.00
N THR A 5 8.01 -6.51 -12.14
CA THR A 5 7.60 -5.22 -12.69
C THR A 5 6.38 -4.70 -11.92
N MET A 6 6.60 -3.69 -11.08
CA MET A 6 5.54 -3.05 -10.31
C MET A 6 5.11 -1.75 -10.99
N ILE A 7 3.81 -1.58 -11.21
CA ILE A 7 3.22 -0.42 -11.92
C ILE A 7 2.09 0.15 -11.08
N ARG A 8 1.92 1.48 -11.07
CA ARG A 8 0.79 2.13 -10.40
C ARG A 8 -0.51 1.83 -11.15
N LEU A 9 -1.59 1.52 -10.44
CA LEU A 9 -2.89 1.24 -11.05
C LEU A 9 -3.36 2.42 -11.90
N THR A 10 -3.16 3.64 -11.41
CA THR A 10 -3.53 4.86 -12.15
C THR A 10 -2.80 5.00 -13.50
N GLU A 11 -1.59 4.46 -13.63
CA GLU A 11 -0.81 4.44 -14.88
C GLU A 11 -1.24 3.33 -15.84
N THR A 12 -1.82 2.24 -15.33
CA THR A 12 -2.32 1.13 -16.18
C THR A 12 -3.64 1.43 -16.92
N GLY A 13 -4.27 2.59 -16.66
CA GLY A 13 -5.58 2.93 -17.23
C GLY A 13 -6.77 2.12 -16.66
N HIS A 14 -6.54 1.23 -15.70
CA HIS A 14 -7.55 0.31 -15.15
C HIS A 14 -8.31 0.86 -13.92
N ARG A 15 -8.47 2.18 -13.81
CA ARG A 15 -9.21 2.82 -12.70
C ARG A 15 -10.66 2.33 -12.53
N ALA A 16 -11.31 1.87 -13.61
CA ALA A 16 -12.68 1.36 -13.56
C ALA A 16 -12.79 -0.11 -13.07
N ALA A 17 -11.67 -0.82 -12.92
CA ALA A 17 -11.67 -2.17 -12.38
C ALA A 17 -12.08 -2.14 -10.90
N ALA A 18 -12.61 -3.26 -10.37
CA ALA A 18 -13.02 -3.36 -8.96
C ALA A 18 -12.00 -2.82 -7.93
N PRO A 19 -10.67 -3.01 -8.12
CA PRO A 19 -9.63 -2.45 -7.26
C PRO A 19 -9.53 -0.92 -7.32
N GLY A 20 -9.79 -0.30 -8.47
CA GLY A 20 -9.77 1.16 -8.60
C GLY A 20 -10.88 1.86 -7.80
N ARG A 21 -11.89 1.12 -7.33
CA ARG A 21 -12.89 1.63 -6.37
C ARG A 21 -12.31 1.89 -4.97
N MET A 22 -11.11 1.39 -4.69
CA MET A 22 -10.41 1.63 -3.43
C MET A 22 -9.76 3.02 -3.39
N LEU A 23 -9.54 3.67 -4.55
CA LEU A 23 -8.96 5.01 -4.58
C LEU A 23 -9.82 6.01 -3.78
N GLY A 24 -9.18 6.79 -2.92
CA GLY A 24 -9.84 7.74 -2.01
C GLY A 24 -10.55 7.11 -0.81
N VAL A 25 -10.55 5.79 -0.66
CA VAL A 25 -11.11 5.13 0.53
C VAL A 25 -10.26 5.44 1.75
N ARG A 26 -10.92 5.69 2.89
CA ARG A 26 -10.26 5.96 4.17
C ARG A 26 -9.53 4.70 4.65
N VAL A 27 -8.32 4.88 5.16
CA VAL A 27 -7.53 3.81 5.78
C VAL A 27 -7.37 4.08 7.27
N THR A 28 -7.60 3.06 8.09
CA THR A 28 -7.42 3.10 9.54
C THR A 28 -6.50 2.00 10.04
N ASP A 29 -5.87 2.24 11.19
CA ASP A 29 -5.06 1.26 11.89
C ASP A 29 -5.92 0.22 12.63
N ARG A 30 -5.27 -0.75 13.28
CA ARG A 30 -5.97 -1.85 13.98
C ARG A 30 -7.00 -1.37 15.02
N ASP A 31 -6.75 -0.19 15.61
CA ASP A 31 -7.53 0.42 16.69
C ASP A 31 -8.54 1.45 16.15
N GLY A 32 -8.60 1.66 14.82
CA GLY A 32 -9.52 2.57 14.16
C GLY A 32 -9.00 4.01 14.00
N ASN A 33 -7.73 4.27 14.34
CA ASN A 33 -7.14 5.59 14.15
C ASN A 33 -6.94 5.89 12.66
N ALA A 34 -7.13 7.14 12.27
CA ALA A 34 -6.95 7.55 10.88
C ALA A 34 -5.48 7.40 10.46
N LEU A 35 -5.25 6.72 9.34
CA LEU A 35 -3.96 6.71 8.66
C LEU A 35 -3.98 7.67 7.47
N GLY A 36 -5.09 7.73 6.73
CA GLY A 36 -5.18 8.59 5.54
C GLY A 36 -6.19 8.07 4.53
N THR A 37 -5.89 8.27 3.25
CA THR A 37 -6.70 7.79 2.12
C THR A 37 -5.84 7.04 1.12
N VAL A 38 -6.45 6.08 0.42
CA VAL A 38 -5.76 5.37 -0.67
C VAL A 38 -5.48 6.33 -1.83
N ASP A 39 -4.21 6.62 -2.09
CA ASP A 39 -3.75 7.39 -3.25
C ASP A 39 -3.65 6.51 -4.50
N ASP A 40 -3.15 5.29 -4.34
CA ASP A 40 -2.93 4.36 -5.44
C ASP A 40 -2.82 2.90 -4.99
N LEU A 41 -2.76 2.00 -5.98
CA LEU A 41 -2.45 0.59 -5.79
C LEU A 41 -1.28 0.21 -6.69
N LEU A 42 -0.32 -0.56 -6.17
CA LEU A 42 0.78 -1.08 -6.98
C LEU A 42 0.46 -2.50 -7.43
N VAL A 43 0.58 -2.71 -8.73
CA VAL A 43 0.29 -3.95 -9.43
C VAL A 43 1.58 -4.58 -9.88
N ASP A 44 1.77 -5.83 -9.51
CA ASP A 44 2.73 -6.72 -10.16
C ASP A 44 2.18 -7.08 -11.54
N ALA A 45 2.80 -6.53 -12.58
CA ALA A 45 2.40 -6.71 -13.97
C ALA A 45 2.60 -8.15 -14.45
N ASP A 46 3.64 -8.83 -13.95
CA ASP A 46 3.99 -10.19 -14.36
C ASP A 46 2.95 -11.19 -13.82
N ALA A 47 2.55 -11.06 -12.54
CA ALA A 47 1.50 -11.91 -11.96
C ALA A 47 0.08 -11.34 -12.14
N ARG A 48 -0.05 -10.13 -12.66
CA ARG A 48 -1.31 -9.36 -12.75
C ARG A 48 -2.04 -9.27 -11.41
N ARG A 49 -1.31 -8.96 -10.34
CA ARG A 49 -1.83 -8.94 -8.96
C ARG A 49 -1.51 -7.65 -8.24
N PHE A 50 -2.46 -7.17 -7.44
CA PHE A 50 -2.23 -6.08 -6.49
C PHE A 50 -1.33 -6.56 -5.37
N ARG A 51 -0.35 -5.74 -5.00
CA ARG A 51 0.59 -6.06 -3.95
C ARG A 51 0.58 -5.02 -2.85
N LEU A 52 0.61 -3.74 -3.21
CA LEU A 52 0.70 -2.66 -2.23
C LEU A 52 -0.43 -1.64 -2.42
N ILE A 53 -0.85 -1.05 -1.31
CA ILE A 53 -1.74 0.10 -1.21
C ILE A 53 -0.86 1.30 -0.87
N SER A 54 -0.92 2.36 -1.68
CA SER A 54 -0.32 3.66 -1.37
C SER A 54 -1.32 4.49 -0.57
N VAL A 55 -0.91 4.99 0.59
CA VAL A 55 -1.76 5.78 1.49
C VAL A 55 -1.16 7.17 1.65
N GLU A 56 -1.89 8.19 1.21
CA GLU A 56 -1.57 9.58 1.52
C GLU A 56 -2.15 9.98 2.86
N HIS A 57 -1.39 10.72 3.67
CA HIS A 57 -1.75 10.99 5.07
C HIS A 57 -2.47 12.32 5.29
N GLY A 58 -2.41 13.27 4.33
CA GLY A 58 -3.18 14.51 4.39
C GLY A 58 -3.03 15.32 5.69
N GLY A 59 -1.87 15.27 6.35
CA GLY A 59 -1.61 15.98 7.60
C GLY A 59 -1.98 15.22 8.89
N VAL A 60 -2.24 13.91 8.83
CA VAL A 60 -2.34 13.06 10.02
C VAL A 60 -1.04 13.14 10.82
N VAL A 61 -1.16 13.48 12.11
CA VAL A 61 -0.02 13.63 13.03
C VAL A 61 0.75 12.31 13.15
N GLY A 62 2.08 12.39 13.12
CA GLY A 62 2.97 11.23 13.16
C GLY A 62 3.35 10.70 11.78
N PHE A 63 2.69 11.17 10.71
CA PHE A 63 3.04 10.86 9.34
C PHE A 63 3.68 12.05 8.63
N GLY A 64 4.66 11.75 7.77
CA GLY A 64 5.29 12.73 6.89
C GLY A 64 4.43 13.10 5.68
N ALA A 65 5.01 13.90 4.78
CA ALA A 65 4.38 14.29 3.52
C ALA A 65 4.40 13.18 2.45
N THR A 66 5.25 12.16 2.65
CA THR A 66 5.39 11.02 1.73
C THR A 66 4.31 9.97 2.00
N PRO A 67 3.73 9.35 0.96
CA PRO A 67 2.81 8.23 1.15
C PRO A 67 3.48 7.05 1.83
N SER A 68 2.72 6.34 2.66
CA SER A 68 3.10 5.02 3.16
C SER A 68 2.63 3.94 2.21
N PHE A 69 3.38 2.84 2.13
CA PHE A 69 2.97 1.65 1.40
C PHE A 69 2.58 0.53 2.37
N ILE A 70 1.50 -0.17 2.05
CA ILE A 70 0.94 -1.23 2.89
C ILE A 70 0.66 -2.46 2.01
N PRO A 71 1.16 -3.66 2.36
CA PRO A 71 0.80 -4.89 1.66
C PRO A 71 -0.70 -5.16 1.69
N VAL A 72 -1.30 -5.67 0.61
CA VAL A 72 -2.73 -6.00 0.58
C VAL A 72 -3.11 -7.07 1.61
N GLU A 73 -2.18 -7.95 1.95
CA GLU A 73 -2.33 -8.98 2.99
C GLU A 73 -2.35 -8.42 4.42
N ALA A 74 -2.01 -7.13 4.60
CA ALA A 74 -2.08 -6.44 5.89
C ALA A 74 -3.50 -5.91 6.20
N VAL A 75 -4.45 -6.05 5.26
CA VAL A 75 -5.83 -5.60 5.43
C VAL A 75 -6.62 -6.65 6.21
N ASP A 76 -7.12 -6.25 7.38
CA ASP A 76 -7.94 -7.11 8.25
C ASP A 76 -9.43 -7.05 7.88
N ALA A 77 -9.91 -5.87 7.49
CA ALA A 77 -11.30 -5.65 7.14
C ALA A 77 -11.44 -4.55 6.09
N MET A 78 -12.44 -4.69 5.23
CA MET A 78 -12.76 -3.69 4.21
C MET A 78 -14.26 -3.53 4.06
N SER A 79 -14.69 -2.28 3.92
CA SER A 79 -16.05 -1.87 3.57
C SER A 79 -16.02 -0.95 2.35
N ARG A 80 -17.17 -0.40 1.97
CA ARG A 80 -17.26 0.61 0.90
C ARG A 80 -16.45 1.88 1.22
N HIS A 81 -16.27 2.21 2.49
CA HIS A 81 -15.79 3.53 2.91
C HIS A 81 -14.51 3.48 3.75
N GLU A 82 -14.13 2.30 4.21
CA GLU A 82 -13.01 2.13 5.12
C GLU A 82 -12.26 0.82 4.84
N ILE A 83 -10.93 0.90 4.86
CA ILE A 83 -10.00 -0.22 4.92
C ILE A 83 -9.31 -0.16 6.27
N ARG A 84 -9.44 -1.23 7.07
CA ARG A 84 -8.75 -1.35 8.35
C ARG A 84 -7.57 -2.32 8.21
N VAL A 85 -6.38 -1.86 8.60
CA VAL A 85 -5.17 -2.69 8.56
C VAL A 85 -4.89 -3.30 9.94
N GLY A 86 -4.27 -4.48 9.98
CA GLY A 86 -3.94 -5.18 11.22
C GLY A 86 -2.75 -4.61 12.00
N HIS A 87 -2.18 -3.49 11.54
CA HIS A 87 -0.99 -2.86 12.10
C HIS A 87 -1.32 -1.55 12.83
N SER A 88 -0.41 -1.08 13.69
CA SER A 88 -0.59 0.18 14.44
C SER A 88 -0.15 1.37 13.60
N SER A 89 -0.66 2.56 13.91
CA SER A 89 -0.23 3.81 13.26
C SER A 89 1.29 4.01 13.30
N ALA A 90 1.94 3.73 14.43
CA ALA A 90 3.40 3.84 14.55
C ALA A 90 4.15 2.90 13.60
N GLN A 91 3.70 1.63 13.47
CA GLN A 91 4.35 0.69 12.55
C GLN A 91 4.19 1.12 11.09
N VAL A 92 3.03 1.68 10.72
CA VAL A 92 2.82 2.20 9.35
C VAL A 92 3.69 3.43 9.11
N ALA A 93 3.83 4.33 10.10
CA ALA A 93 4.64 5.54 9.98
C ALA A 93 6.15 5.25 9.86
N ASP A 94 6.63 4.21 10.55
CA ASP A 94 8.02 3.77 10.51
C ASP A 94 8.34 2.87 9.29
N ALA A 95 7.36 2.59 8.42
CA ALA A 95 7.56 1.74 7.27
C ALA A 95 8.57 2.35 6.27
N PRO A 96 9.36 1.52 5.57
CA PRO A 96 10.27 1.98 4.52
C PRO A 96 9.58 2.87 3.49
N LEU A 97 10.20 4.02 3.19
CA LEU A 97 9.77 4.90 2.10
C LEU A 97 10.31 4.39 0.76
N TYR A 98 9.53 4.58 -0.31
CA TYR A 98 9.98 4.23 -1.65
C TYR A 98 10.82 5.35 -2.26
N ASP A 99 12.07 5.03 -2.60
CA ASP A 99 12.96 5.90 -3.37
C ASP A 99 13.46 5.14 -4.61
N ALA A 100 12.94 5.55 -5.78
CA ALA A 100 13.26 4.92 -7.06
C ALA A 100 14.72 5.12 -7.50
N SER A 101 15.46 6.07 -6.89
CA SER A 101 16.89 6.25 -7.13
C SER A 101 17.75 5.24 -6.35
N MET A 102 17.20 4.69 -5.26
CA MET A 102 17.89 3.77 -4.36
C MET A 102 17.57 2.31 -4.65
N MET A 103 16.31 1.99 -4.99
CA MET A 103 15.90 0.62 -5.29
C MET A 103 14.72 0.54 -6.25
N GLY A 104 14.66 -0.57 -7.00
CA GLY A 104 13.53 -0.84 -7.89
C GLY A 104 12.26 -1.18 -7.13
N ALA A 105 11.09 -0.88 -7.69
CA ALA A 105 9.80 -1.11 -7.04
C ALA A 105 9.54 -2.59 -6.66
N GLY A 106 10.06 -3.56 -7.43
CA GLY A 106 9.99 -4.98 -7.07
C GLY A 106 10.82 -5.32 -5.82
N GLU A 107 12.03 -4.80 -5.72
CA GLU A 107 12.90 -4.97 -4.54
C GLU A 107 12.31 -4.27 -3.30
N PHE A 108 11.82 -3.04 -3.48
CA PHE A 108 11.10 -2.32 -2.44
C PHE A 108 9.89 -3.11 -1.92
N CYS A 109 9.10 -3.69 -2.83
CA CYS A 109 7.96 -4.52 -2.47
C CYS A 109 8.40 -5.68 -1.57
N GLU A 110 9.41 -6.46 -1.95
CA GLU A 110 9.89 -7.59 -1.13
C GLU A 110 10.42 -7.14 0.24
N SER A 111 11.18 -6.04 0.31
CA SER A 111 11.66 -5.44 1.56
C SER A 111 10.50 -5.05 2.48
N LEU A 112 9.47 -4.42 1.91
CA LEU A 112 8.29 -3.98 2.65
C LEU A 112 7.47 -5.14 3.20
N TYR A 113 7.27 -6.22 2.42
CA TYR A 113 6.65 -7.45 2.93
C TYR A 113 7.43 -8.01 4.14
N GLY A 114 8.76 -8.04 4.05
CA GLY A 114 9.63 -8.43 5.16
C GLY A 114 9.44 -7.56 6.41
N TYR A 115 9.37 -6.23 6.25
CA TYR A 115 9.12 -5.29 7.35
C TYR A 115 7.78 -5.55 8.06
N TYR A 116 6.71 -5.82 7.32
CA TYR A 116 5.41 -6.15 7.90
C TYR A 116 5.32 -7.59 8.43
N GLY A 117 6.35 -8.43 8.21
CA GLY A 117 6.33 -9.85 8.59
C GLY A 117 5.37 -10.69 7.75
N LEU A 118 5.06 -10.23 6.53
CA LEU A 118 4.11 -10.85 5.61
C LEU A 118 4.83 -11.55 4.47
N ARG A 119 4.10 -12.40 3.75
CA ARG A 119 4.55 -12.97 2.47
C ARG A 119 3.53 -12.67 1.39
N PRO A 120 3.96 -12.34 0.17
CA PRO A 120 3.04 -12.17 -0.95
C PRO A 120 2.27 -13.47 -1.18
N ALA A 121 0.95 -13.37 -1.35
CA ALA A 121 0.17 -14.52 -1.77
C ALA A 121 0.66 -15.02 -3.15
N ALA A 122 0.80 -16.34 -3.30
CA ALA A 122 1.18 -17.01 -4.55
C ALA A 122 0.15 -16.76 -5.65
#